data_AF-A0A519LDA6-F1
#
_entry.id   AF-A0A519LDA6-F1
#
_cell.length_a   1.000
_cell.length_b   1.000
_cell.length_c   1.000
_cell.angle_alpha   90.00
_cell.angle_beta   90.00
_cell.angle_gamma   90.00
#
_symmetry.space_group_name_H-M   'P 1'
#
loop_
_entity.id
_entity.type
_entity.pdbx_description
1 polymer ?
#
loop_
_entity_poly.entity_id
_entity_poly.type
_entity_poly.pdbx_seq_one_letter_code
_entity_poly.pdbx_strand_id
1 'polypeptide(L)'
;MFRTTARGRLLAGVLAMTTALTPAAPALAWKPSTHIYLAEEVMRDAIDDGRVTLYEVDPETGRVGGVLGSFQVDPRALAALRQGGSQFRAGVLGPDAYPDILTGQQVIHPDESASDGHGTTGSDAWLSWVHQRGFVETSDPRINAFALGYLTHAAGDIFAHTYVNHFAGGEFTLSPAMNAVKHLTFEGYIGERTPATINAFSTRIASGRPCNPRKRDDLEDLPEGERCGIRYDSVHLPVTNENISIAGVEEFIWREMIDARPGTVLAERLYRGEAVNRSVPYIFSSLRAELQARVDAYEARRAALGGVERVAFEVTNGPGAAYNRAWIADIDDGLKAWPATSHEIAKAIIFSGPGGSDMERAETAMGLYLREHMLSMAGLPDGVVDTTAAIIDIVGAIMPEVFVDVLKELLQAPLNAIVQNATGMTLDQWSEYIGRPHAHFNEIMVMPGGAHGGAVDHRIDIATFNREHLGIDDVGYSNPSLKWSIDTFAPAFNTVQLTKMLLLSDQGRRELEAALRTRGIDASLGSDNLMLGWVRSLDAGNQWQALPSKQPGASPLPELAQGDGRAWRRLFMPQLGEAPFTAPPEPEEPAPE
;
A
#
# COMPACT_ATOMS: atom_id res chain seq x y z
N MET A 1 -40.16 8.88 60.89
CA MET A 1 -40.29 10.10 60.06
C MET A 1 -38.95 10.36 59.39
N PHE A 2 -38.96 10.22 58.07
CA PHE A 2 -38.00 10.61 57.02
C PHE A 2 -36.48 10.53 57.24
N ARG A 3 -35.89 9.55 56.53
CA ARG A 3 -34.53 9.55 55.98
C ARG A 3 -34.41 10.65 54.91
N THR A 4 -33.25 11.31 54.84
CA THR A 4 -32.77 11.98 53.62
C THR A 4 -31.30 11.63 53.39
N THR A 5 -31.09 10.97 52.27
CA THR A 5 -29.82 10.50 51.71
C THR A 5 -29.18 11.57 50.83
N ALA A 6 -27.85 11.46 50.74
CA ALA A 6 -26.93 12.24 49.93
C ALA A 6 -27.39 12.46 48.48
N ARG A 7 -27.29 13.71 48.01
CA ARG A 7 -27.15 14.09 46.60
C ARG A 7 -25.99 15.06 46.50
N GLY A 8 -24.79 14.52 46.31
CA GLY A 8 -23.58 15.26 46.02
C GLY A 8 -23.10 14.92 44.62
N ARG A 9 -23.17 15.90 43.71
CA ARG A 9 -22.28 16.14 42.58
C ARG A 9 -21.95 14.93 41.67
N LEU A 10 -22.77 14.76 40.64
CA LEU A 10 -22.44 13.93 39.48
C LEU A 10 -23.16 14.54 38.26
N LEU A 11 -22.60 15.62 37.71
CA LEU A 11 -23.02 16.25 36.45
C LEU A 11 -22.08 17.44 36.15
N ALA A 12 -20.80 17.17 35.88
CA ALA A 12 -19.86 18.16 35.34
C ALA A 12 -18.56 17.54 34.74
N GLY A 13 -18.51 16.24 34.46
CA GLY A 13 -17.23 15.55 34.18
C GLY A 13 -17.22 14.58 33.01
N VAL A 14 -18.09 14.75 32.01
CA VAL A 14 -18.14 13.85 30.82
C VAL A 14 -18.02 14.61 29.49
N LEU A 15 -18.00 15.95 29.47
CA LEU A 15 -18.02 16.72 28.22
C LEU A 15 -16.69 17.42 27.86
N ALA A 16 -15.57 17.10 28.52
CA ALA A 16 -14.29 17.78 28.32
C ALA A 16 -13.10 16.85 28.07
N MET A 17 -13.34 15.56 27.76
CA MET A 17 -12.28 14.58 27.43
C MET A 17 -12.50 13.88 26.07
N THR A 18 -13.25 14.50 25.16
CA THR A 18 -13.50 13.99 23.80
C THR A 18 -12.79 14.78 22.71
N THR A 19 -11.87 15.68 23.05
CA THR A 19 -11.20 16.59 22.09
C THR A 19 -9.70 16.32 21.87
N ALA A 20 -9.21 15.09 22.08
CA ALA A 20 -7.76 14.83 21.93
C ALA A 20 -7.33 13.52 21.25
N LEU A 21 -8.24 12.69 20.75
CA LEU A 21 -7.86 11.42 20.10
C LEU A 21 -8.77 11.15 18.90
N THR A 22 -8.53 11.86 17.79
CA THR A 22 -8.99 11.40 16.47
C THR A 22 -7.80 10.72 15.80
N PRO A 23 -7.68 9.38 15.84
CA PRO A 23 -6.67 8.69 15.05
C PRO A 23 -6.93 8.95 13.56
N ALA A 24 -5.85 9.03 12.79
CA ALA A 24 -5.90 9.00 11.33
C ALA A 24 -6.64 7.73 10.89
N ALA A 25 -7.45 7.86 9.86
CA ALA A 25 -8.27 6.79 9.34
C ALA A 25 -8.03 6.73 7.82
N PRO A 26 -8.49 5.68 7.12
CA PRO A 26 -7.75 5.16 5.96
C PRO A 26 -7.78 6.09 4.74
N ALA A 27 -6.62 6.32 4.11
CA ALA A 27 -6.52 6.93 2.79
C ALA A 27 -6.93 5.94 1.70
N LEU A 28 -7.12 6.42 0.50
CA LEU A 28 -6.71 5.65 -0.67
C LEU A 28 -5.54 6.46 -1.17
N ALA A 29 -4.35 5.86 -1.24
CA ALA A 29 -3.21 6.53 -1.82
C ALA A 29 -3.39 6.64 -3.34
N TRP A 30 -2.39 7.26 -3.99
CA TRP A 30 -2.37 7.52 -5.43
C TRP A 30 -3.12 6.42 -6.21
N LYS A 31 -4.25 6.77 -6.85
CA LYS A 31 -5.17 5.82 -7.53
C LYS A 31 -4.39 4.65 -8.14
N PRO A 32 -4.61 3.40 -7.72
CA PRO A 32 -3.67 2.32 -8.05
C PRO A 32 -3.56 2.00 -9.55
N SER A 33 -4.51 2.46 -10.38
CA SER A 33 -4.37 2.46 -11.83
C SER A 33 -3.14 3.22 -12.33
N THR A 34 -2.79 4.35 -11.68
CA THR A 34 -1.59 5.11 -12.01
C THR A 34 -0.32 4.41 -11.54
N HIS A 35 -0.32 3.83 -10.33
CA HIS A 35 0.77 2.96 -9.88
C HIS A 35 1.06 1.86 -10.90
N ILE A 36 0.04 1.16 -11.39
CA ILE A 36 0.21 0.14 -12.42
C ILE A 36 0.73 0.72 -13.74
N TYR A 37 0.21 1.88 -14.19
CA TYR A 37 0.73 2.52 -15.40
C TYR A 37 2.23 2.78 -15.28
N LEU A 38 2.68 3.42 -14.21
CA LEU A 38 4.09 3.74 -13.99
C LEU A 38 4.94 2.46 -13.86
N ALA A 39 4.41 1.44 -13.17
CA ALA A 39 5.06 0.16 -13.01
C ALA A 39 5.20 -0.62 -14.34
N GLU A 40 4.22 -0.53 -15.25
CA GLU A 40 4.32 -1.11 -16.59
C GLU A 40 5.40 -0.42 -17.43
N GLU A 41 5.55 0.90 -17.32
CA GLU A 41 6.61 1.64 -18.03
C GLU A 41 8.00 1.21 -17.53
N VAL A 42 8.16 1.03 -16.22
CA VAL A 42 9.40 0.53 -15.63
C VAL A 42 9.66 -0.92 -16.05
N MET A 43 8.64 -1.77 -15.99
CA MET A 43 8.75 -3.17 -16.40
C MET A 43 9.15 -3.26 -17.87
N ARG A 44 8.53 -2.47 -18.75
CA ARG A 44 8.82 -2.49 -20.19
C ARG A 44 10.27 -2.15 -20.49
N ASP A 45 10.81 -1.12 -19.85
CA ASP A 45 12.23 -0.74 -19.96
C ASP A 45 13.13 -1.89 -19.46
N ALA A 46 12.87 -2.40 -18.26
CA ALA A 46 13.69 -3.45 -17.65
C ALA A 46 13.72 -4.77 -18.43
N ILE A 47 12.57 -5.23 -18.95
CA ILE A 47 12.48 -6.56 -19.58
C ILE A 47 13.00 -6.61 -21.01
N ASP A 48 13.11 -5.46 -21.68
CA ASP A 48 13.50 -5.36 -23.09
C ASP A 48 14.91 -5.92 -23.30
N ASP A 49 15.92 -5.30 -22.68
CA ASP A 49 17.33 -5.68 -22.79
C ASP A 49 17.98 -6.08 -21.45
N GLY A 50 17.22 -6.08 -20.36
CA GLY A 50 17.76 -6.33 -19.02
C GLY A 50 18.47 -5.12 -18.41
N ARG A 51 18.20 -3.92 -18.91
CA ARG A 51 18.71 -2.65 -18.41
C ARG A 51 17.56 -1.67 -18.19
N VAL A 52 17.83 -0.61 -17.43
CA VAL A 52 16.89 0.51 -17.27
C VAL A 52 17.56 1.81 -17.69
N THR A 53 16.81 2.66 -18.37
CA THR A 53 17.25 3.97 -18.80
C THR A 53 16.89 5.01 -17.74
N LEU A 54 17.91 5.65 -17.14
CA LEU A 54 17.70 6.79 -16.25
C LEU A 54 17.99 8.09 -17.00
N TYR A 55 17.21 9.10 -16.65
CA TYR A 55 17.29 10.42 -17.23
C TYR A 55 17.94 11.39 -16.26
N GLU A 56 18.56 12.43 -16.80
CA GLU A 56 19.01 13.58 -16.03
C GLU A 56 17.94 14.67 -16.01
N VAL A 57 17.89 15.40 -14.91
CA VAL A 57 17.14 16.63 -14.75
C VAL A 57 18.11 17.80 -14.77
N ASP A 58 17.74 18.84 -15.50
CA ASP A 58 18.42 20.12 -15.45
C ASP A 58 18.05 20.83 -14.14
N PRO A 59 18.99 21.06 -13.22
CA PRO A 59 18.71 21.65 -11.93
C PRO A 59 18.28 23.12 -12.02
N GLU A 60 18.55 23.82 -13.13
CA GLU A 60 18.14 25.22 -13.31
C GLU A 60 16.68 25.32 -13.77
N THR A 61 16.28 24.45 -14.69
CA THR A 61 14.92 24.50 -15.29
C THR A 61 13.94 23.52 -14.66
N GLY A 62 14.43 22.51 -13.92
CA GLY A 62 13.63 21.44 -13.35
C GLY A 62 13.06 20.47 -14.39
N ARG A 63 13.54 20.52 -15.63
CA ARG A 63 13.05 19.70 -16.74
C ARG A 63 13.99 18.53 -17.03
N VAL A 64 13.45 17.50 -17.67
CA VAL A 64 14.25 16.37 -18.16
C VAL A 64 15.24 16.87 -19.21
N GLY A 65 16.54 16.76 -18.91
CA GLY A 65 17.64 17.26 -19.74
C GLY A 65 18.14 16.26 -20.79
N GLY A 66 17.86 14.96 -20.60
CA GLY A 66 18.25 13.90 -21.51
C GLY A 66 18.52 12.57 -20.82
N VAL A 67 19.04 11.59 -21.55
CA VAL A 67 19.42 10.29 -21.00
C VAL A 67 20.73 10.43 -20.23
N LEU A 68 20.72 10.04 -18.95
CA LEU A 68 21.95 9.92 -18.16
C LEU A 68 22.74 8.66 -18.56
N GLY A 69 22.03 7.55 -18.75
CA GLY A 69 22.60 6.28 -19.16
C GLY A 69 21.60 5.14 -19.13
N SER A 70 22.09 3.95 -19.50
CA SER A 70 21.40 2.67 -19.36
C SER A 70 22.16 1.81 -18.37
N PHE A 71 21.47 1.24 -17.39
CA PHE A 71 22.06 0.63 -16.19
C PHE A 71 21.59 -0.80 -16.00
N GLN A 72 22.49 -1.69 -15.58
CA GLN A 72 22.18 -3.11 -15.46
C GLN A 72 21.15 -3.43 -14.36
N VAL A 73 20.06 -4.09 -14.74
CA VAL A 73 19.05 -4.64 -13.82
C VAL A 73 19.58 -5.88 -13.10
N ASP A 74 19.22 -6.05 -11.83
CA ASP A 74 19.47 -7.25 -11.04
C ASP A 74 18.89 -8.49 -11.76
N PRO A 75 19.70 -9.53 -12.04
CA PRO A 75 19.21 -10.71 -12.74
C PRO A 75 18.01 -11.41 -12.07
N ARG A 76 17.89 -11.36 -10.74
CA ARG A 76 16.72 -11.86 -9.99
C ARG A 76 15.53 -10.96 -10.21
N ALA A 77 15.70 -9.64 -10.16
CA ALA A 77 14.62 -8.70 -10.49
C ALA A 77 14.13 -8.88 -11.93
N LEU A 78 15.04 -9.03 -12.89
CA LEU A 78 14.71 -9.30 -14.29
C LEU A 78 13.95 -10.63 -14.45
N ALA A 79 14.39 -11.68 -13.76
CA ALA A 79 13.69 -12.97 -13.77
C ALA A 79 12.29 -12.86 -13.14
N ALA A 80 12.17 -12.13 -12.04
CA ALA A 80 10.91 -11.86 -11.36
C ALA A 80 9.92 -11.13 -12.27
N LEU A 81 10.34 -10.04 -12.90
CA LEU A 81 9.49 -9.29 -13.83
C LEU A 81 9.03 -10.16 -15.02
N ARG A 82 9.95 -10.92 -15.64
CA ARG A 82 9.63 -11.77 -16.79
C ARG A 82 8.70 -12.95 -16.47
N GLN A 83 8.82 -13.54 -15.28
CA GLN A 83 8.08 -14.77 -14.92
C GLN A 83 6.86 -14.50 -14.03
N GLY A 84 6.85 -13.38 -13.32
CA GLY A 84 5.85 -13.03 -12.31
C GLY A 84 5.14 -11.71 -12.61
N GLY A 85 5.01 -11.30 -13.87
CA GLY A 85 4.41 -9.99 -14.22
C GLY A 85 3.02 -9.75 -13.62
N SER A 86 2.18 -10.79 -13.49
CA SER A 86 0.88 -10.67 -12.80
C SER A 86 0.99 -10.48 -11.28
N GLN A 87 2.00 -11.10 -10.67
CA GLN A 87 2.30 -10.96 -9.24
C GLN A 87 2.98 -9.62 -8.95
N PHE A 88 3.79 -9.10 -9.88
CA PHE A 88 4.32 -7.74 -9.80
C PHE A 88 3.18 -6.73 -9.80
N ARG A 89 2.24 -6.81 -10.75
CA ARG A 89 1.04 -5.96 -10.76
C ARG A 89 0.22 -6.10 -9.49
N ALA A 90 0.08 -7.32 -8.95
CA ALA A 90 -0.57 -7.51 -7.66
C ALA A 90 0.21 -6.76 -6.56
N GLY A 91 1.53 -6.94 -6.49
CA GLY A 91 2.40 -6.23 -5.55
C GLY A 91 2.29 -4.71 -5.67
N VAL A 92 2.15 -4.15 -6.87
CA VAL A 92 2.00 -2.70 -7.12
C VAL A 92 0.72 -2.11 -6.52
N LEU A 93 -0.28 -2.93 -6.22
CA LEU A 93 -1.41 -2.47 -5.40
C LEU A 93 -0.99 -2.18 -3.96
N GLY A 94 0.14 -2.72 -3.51
CA GLY A 94 0.79 -2.31 -2.28
C GLY A 94 -0.08 -2.50 -1.04
N PRO A 95 0.12 -1.64 -0.03
CA PRO A 95 -0.74 -1.62 1.14
C PRO A 95 -2.18 -1.17 0.85
N ASP A 96 -2.48 -0.57 -0.30
CA ASP A 96 -3.88 -0.37 -0.73
C ASP A 96 -4.65 -1.68 -0.97
N ALA A 97 -3.97 -2.83 -1.02
CA ALA A 97 -4.61 -4.13 -1.17
C ALA A 97 -4.11 -5.20 -0.19
N TYR A 98 -2.88 -5.10 0.34
CA TYR A 98 -2.29 -6.16 1.17
C TYR A 98 -1.63 -5.64 2.46
N PRO A 99 -1.87 -6.30 3.60
CA PRO A 99 -2.65 -7.54 3.76
C PRO A 99 -4.17 -7.33 3.56
N ASP A 100 -4.63 -6.09 3.72
CA ASP A 100 -5.94 -5.60 3.32
C ASP A 100 -5.96 -4.07 3.35
N ILE A 101 -6.98 -3.47 2.72
CA ILE A 101 -7.15 -2.01 2.63
C ILE A 101 -7.10 -1.35 4.01
N LEU A 102 -7.80 -1.90 5.01
CA LEU A 102 -7.89 -1.26 6.33
C LEU A 102 -6.54 -1.31 7.06
N THR A 103 -5.87 -2.46 7.03
CA THR A 103 -4.54 -2.61 7.63
C THR A 103 -3.54 -1.72 6.93
N GLY A 104 -3.49 -1.75 5.60
CA GLY A 104 -2.58 -0.90 4.84
C GLY A 104 -2.75 0.56 5.20
N GLN A 105 -3.99 1.02 5.22
CA GLN A 105 -4.28 2.43 5.36
C GLN A 105 -4.25 2.97 6.80
N GLN A 106 -4.36 2.11 7.81
CA GLN A 106 -4.35 2.54 9.21
C GLN A 106 -3.07 2.13 9.96
N VAL A 107 -2.33 1.14 9.45
CA VAL A 107 -1.15 0.58 10.12
C VAL A 107 0.11 0.72 9.27
N ILE A 108 0.02 0.65 7.94
CA ILE A 108 1.19 0.66 7.05
C ILE A 108 1.48 2.04 6.47
N HIS A 109 0.45 2.76 6.00
CA HIS A 109 0.58 4.09 5.38
C HIS A 109 0.98 5.14 6.39
N PRO A 110 0.26 5.28 7.53
CA PRO A 110 0.65 6.24 8.54
C PRO A 110 1.84 5.63 9.28
N ASP A 111 3.01 6.26 9.25
CA ASP A 111 3.89 6.11 10.41
C ASP A 111 4.83 7.26 10.79
N GLU A 112 4.81 7.51 12.10
CA GLU A 112 5.84 8.20 12.90
C GLU A 112 5.92 7.55 14.29
N SER A 113 5.77 6.23 14.38
CA SER A 113 5.95 5.49 15.61
C SER A 113 7.44 5.50 15.99
N ALA A 114 7.69 5.77 17.27
CA ALA A 114 9.02 5.91 17.82
C ALA A 114 9.87 4.66 17.54
N SER A 115 11.18 4.83 17.38
CA SER A 115 12.10 3.74 17.70
C SER A 115 11.88 3.41 19.18
N ASP A 116 11.13 2.37 19.49
CA ASP A 116 10.79 1.95 20.85
C ASP A 116 11.96 1.23 21.54
N GLY A 117 13.19 1.43 21.05
CA GLY A 117 14.39 0.73 21.50
C GLY A 117 14.40 -0.76 21.11
N HIS A 118 13.40 -1.26 20.37
CA HIS A 118 13.25 -2.68 20.02
C HIS A 118 13.20 -2.96 18.50
N GLY A 119 13.23 -1.94 17.65
CA GLY A 119 13.36 -2.08 16.20
C GLY A 119 12.84 -0.85 15.45
N THR A 120 12.87 -0.91 14.11
CA THR A 120 12.08 -0.01 13.27
C THR A 120 10.63 -0.50 13.22
N THR A 121 9.69 0.43 13.30
CA THR A 121 8.25 0.24 13.13
C THR A 121 7.78 1.07 11.91
N GLY A 122 6.53 0.91 11.48
CA GLY A 122 5.96 1.75 10.41
C GLY A 122 6.19 1.32 8.99
N SER A 123 5.97 2.27 8.07
CA SER A 123 6.05 2.04 6.62
C SER A 123 7.39 1.42 6.24
N ASP A 124 8.52 1.96 6.70
CA ASP A 124 9.84 1.40 6.37
C ASP A 124 10.08 0.00 6.95
N ALA A 125 9.56 -0.27 8.15
CA ALA A 125 9.65 -1.61 8.74
C ALA A 125 8.85 -2.63 7.92
N TRP A 126 7.65 -2.26 7.48
CA TRP A 126 6.82 -3.09 6.60
C TRP A 126 7.49 -3.30 5.23
N LEU A 127 7.99 -2.25 4.60
CA LEU A 127 8.68 -2.33 3.30
C LEU A 127 9.97 -3.16 3.40
N SER A 128 10.75 -2.95 4.45
CA SER A 128 11.97 -3.72 4.73
C SER A 128 11.65 -5.19 4.98
N TRP A 129 10.57 -5.48 5.70
CA TRP A 129 10.11 -6.86 5.93
C TRP A 129 9.70 -7.55 4.64
N VAL A 130 8.84 -6.92 3.83
CA VAL A 130 8.39 -7.47 2.54
C VAL A 130 9.59 -7.66 1.59
N HIS A 131 10.52 -6.71 1.53
CA HIS A 131 11.74 -6.84 0.75
C HIS A 131 12.64 -7.98 1.25
N GLN A 132 12.88 -8.08 2.55
CA GLN A 132 13.72 -9.11 3.12
C GLN A 132 13.17 -10.52 2.85
N ARG A 133 11.89 -10.73 3.20
CA ARG A 133 11.23 -12.04 3.08
C ARG A 133 10.91 -12.39 1.63
N GLY A 134 10.48 -11.40 0.86
CA GLY A 134 9.94 -11.58 -0.48
C GLY A 134 10.95 -11.41 -1.60
N PHE A 135 12.06 -10.70 -1.38
CA PHE A 135 13.11 -10.51 -2.39
C PHE A 135 14.46 -11.09 -1.98
N VAL A 136 14.93 -10.85 -0.75
CA VAL A 136 16.28 -11.28 -0.34
C VAL A 136 16.33 -12.79 -0.10
N GLU A 137 15.47 -13.31 0.77
CA GLU A 137 15.57 -14.68 1.31
C GLU A 137 14.94 -15.78 0.43
N THR A 138 14.05 -15.40 -0.49
CA THR A 138 13.39 -16.35 -1.39
C THR A 138 13.91 -16.26 -2.81
N SER A 139 14.07 -17.41 -3.46
CA SER A 139 14.43 -17.51 -4.88
C SER A 139 13.22 -17.73 -5.80
N ASP A 140 11.98 -17.72 -5.28
CA ASP A 140 10.78 -17.84 -6.13
C ASP A 140 10.55 -16.52 -6.87
N PRO A 141 10.67 -16.49 -8.21
CA PRO A 141 10.54 -15.27 -8.99
C PRO A 141 9.14 -14.63 -8.87
N ARG A 142 8.10 -15.40 -8.54
CA ARG A 142 6.74 -14.86 -8.36
C ARG A 142 6.62 -14.07 -7.06
N ILE A 143 7.22 -14.57 -5.98
CA ILE A 143 7.29 -13.85 -4.70
C ILE A 143 8.20 -12.63 -4.83
N ASN A 144 9.35 -12.78 -5.51
CA ASN A 144 10.23 -11.65 -5.82
C ASN A 144 9.49 -10.55 -6.61
N ALA A 145 8.65 -10.94 -7.58
CA ALA A 145 7.87 -10.01 -8.37
C ALA A 145 6.85 -9.26 -7.50
N PHE A 146 6.11 -9.97 -6.64
CA PHE A 146 5.18 -9.34 -5.69
C PHE A 146 5.90 -8.34 -4.79
N ALA A 147 7.04 -8.72 -4.19
CA ALA A 147 7.79 -7.82 -3.31
C ALA A 147 8.30 -6.56 -4.04
N LEU A 148 8.85 -6.70 -5.24
CA LEU A 148 9.27 -5.55 -6.05
C LEU A 148 8.09 -4.64 -6.41
N GLY A 149 6.93 -5.21 -6.71
CA GLY A 149 5.70 -4.45 -6.94
C GLY A 149 5.30 -3.66 -5.69
N TYR A 150 5.37 -4.29 -4.52
CA TYR A 150 5.02 -3.66 -3.25
C TYR A 150 5.90 -2.46 -2.92
N LEU A 151 7.20 -2.54 -3.25
CA LEU A 151 8.11 -1.40 -3.12
C LEU A 151 7.89 -0.35 -4.22
N THR A 152 7.47 -0.75 -5.41
CA THR A 152 7.11 0.19 -6.51
C THR A 152 5.93 1.07 -6.11
N HIS A 153 4.94 0.50 -5.41
CA HIS A 153 3.84 1.26 -4.83
C HIS A 153 4.35 2.36 -3.89
N ALA A 154 5.18 1.98 -2.91
CA ALA A 154 5.74 2.94 -1.96
C ALA A 154 6.57 4.03 -2.64
N ALA A 155 7.33 3.69 -3.69
CA ALA A 155 8.05 4.68 -4.48
C ALA A 155 7.09 5.72 -5.09
N GLY A 156 5.92 5.29 -5.55
CA GLY A 156 4.89 6.19 -6.05
C GLY A 156 4.32 7.11 -4.98
N ASP A 157 3.95 6.55 -3.83
CA ASP A 157 3.33 7.30 -2.73
C ASP A 157 4.25 8.38 -2.16
N ILE A 158 5.55 8.07 -2.01
CA ILE A 158 6.56 9.03 -1.54
C ILE A 158 6.55 10.34 -2.36
N PHE A 159 6.39 10.24 -3.69
CA PHE A 159 6.32 11.42 -4.56
C PHE A 159 4.90 11.97 -4.69
N ALA A 160 3.88 11.11 -4.78
CA ALA A 160 2.47 11.53 -4.79
C ALA A 160 2.17 12.44 -3.62
N HIS A 161 2.43 11.96 -2.40
CA HIS A 161 1.90 12.61 -1.23
C HIS A 161 2.61 13.92 -0.94
N THR A 162 3.83 14.15 -1.41
CA THR A 162 4.38 15.51 -1.41
C THR A 162 3.50 16.47 -2.23
N TYR A 163 3.11 16.03 -3.41
CA TYR A 163 2.35 16.81 -4.36
C TYR A 163 0.88 16.96 -3.93
N VAL A 164 0.24 15.88 -3.49
CA VAL A 164 -1.15 15.87 -3.02
C VAL A 164 -1.28 16.64 -1.70
N ASN A 165 -0.36 16.46 -0.75
CA ASN A 165 -0.40 17.17 0.54
C ASN A 165 -0.32 18.68 0.36
N HIS A 166 0.35 19.17 -0.69
CA HIS A 166 0.35 20.59 -1.03
C HIS A 166 -1.07 21.11 -1.28
N PHE A 167 -1.89 20.41 -2.05
CA PHE A 167 -3.24 20.87 -2.35
C PHE A 167 -4.27 20.49 -1.27
N ALA A 168 -4.10 19.33 -0.63
CA ALA A 168 -4.99 18.85 0.40
C ALA A 168 -4.78 19.52 1.76
N GLY A 169 -3.59 20.08 2.02
CA GLY A 169 -3.27 20.74 3.29
C GLY A 169 -2.65 19.82 4.33
N GLY A 170 -1.77 18.91 3.91
CA GLY A 170 -1.07 17.97 4.77
C GLY A 170 -1.40 16.51 4.45
N GLU A 171 -0.77 15.62 5.22
CA GLU A 171 -0.90 14.15 5.16
C GLU A 171 -2.36 13.73 5.19
N PHE A 172 -2.69 12.55 4.67
CA PHE A 172 -4.07 12.11 4.68
C PHE A 172 -4.63 12.04 6.11
N THR A 173 -5.82 12.62 6.33
CA THR A 173 -6.56 12.48 7.58
C THR A 173 -8.06 12.61 7.34
N LEU A 174 -8.84 11.88 8.14
CA LEU A 174 -10.30 12.02 8.16
C LEU A 174 -10.77 13.13 9.10
N SER A 175 -9.84 13.75 9.82
CA SER A 175 -10.08 14.91 10.68
C SER A 175 -8.99 15.95 10.42
N PRO A 176 -9.30 17.07 9.72
CA PRO A 176 -10.62 17.45 9.23
C PRO A 176 -11.08 16.60 8.02
N ALA A 177 -12.37 16.28 7.94
CA ALA A 177 -12.93 15.46 6.84
C ALA A 177 -12.66 16.03 5.44
N MET A 178 -12.53 17.35 5.31
CA MET A 178 -12.22 18.00 4.03
C MET A 178 -10.82 17.62 3.49
N ASN A 179 -9.85 17.28 4.36
CA ASN A 179 -8.54 16.80 3.91
C ASN A 179 -8.70 15.52 3.08
N ALA A 180 -9.42 14.54 3.62
CA ALA A 180 -9.73 13.28 2.94
C ALA A 180 -10.40 13.50 1.58
N VAL A 181 -11.47 14.32 1.55
CA VAL A 181 -12.21 14.58 0.30
C VAL A 181 -11.32 15.22 -0.76
N LYS A 182 -10.42 16.12 -0.36
CA LYS A 182 -9.44 16.72 -1.26
C LYS A 182 -8.45 15.69 -1.81
N HIS A 183 -7.86 14.85 -0.97
CA HIS A 183 -6.98 13.76 -1.41
C HIS A 183 -7.65 12.90 -2.48
N LEU A 184 -8.85 12.37 -2.17
CA LEU A 184 -9.58 11.48 -3.08
C LEU A 184 -9.96 12.14 -4.40
N THR A 185 -10.45 13.38 -4.32
CA THR A 185 -10.86 14.12 -5.52
C THR A 185 -9.65 14.43 -6.40
N PHE A 186 -8.54 14.81 -5.79
CA PHE A 186 -7.34 15.22 -6.50
C PHE A 186 -6.62 14.02 -7.13
N GLU A 187 -6.36 12.97 -6.37
CA GLU A 187 -5.76 11.73 -6.86
C GLU A 187 -6.66 11.01 -7.86
N GLY A 188 -7.96 11.00 -7.60
CA GLY A 188 -8.96 10.47 -8.53
C GLY A 188 -8.86 11.16 -9.89
N TYR A 189 -8.73 12.49 -9.91
CA TYR A 189 -8.61 13.25 -11.15
C TYR A 189 -7.28 13.04 -11.88
N ILE A 190 -6.15 12.94 -11.15
CA ILE A 190 -4.87 12.52 -11.73
C ILE A 190 -5.01 11.14 -12.37
N GLY A 191 -5.74 10.23 -11.71
CA GLY A 191 -6.11 8.91 -12.22
C GLY A 191 -6.89 8.97 -13.53
N GLU A 192 -7.93 9.81 -13.61
CA GLU A 192 -8.68 10.03 -14.86
C GLU A 192 -7.81 10.56 -16.00
N ARG A 193 -6.77 11.33 -15.68
CA ARG A 193 -5.80 11.88 -16.62
C ARG A 193 -4.58 10.98 -16.86
N THR A 194 -4.51 9.81 -16.23
CA THR A 194 -3.46 8.82 -16.46
C THR A 194 -3.59 8.20 -17.85
N PRO A 195 -2.50 8.05 -18.62
CA PRO A 195 -2.50 7.32 -19.87
C PRO A 195 -3.10 5.91 -19.73
N ALA A 196 -3.60 5.36 -20.85
CA ALA A 196 -4.09 3.99 -20.84
C ALA A 196 -2.94 3.04 -20.47
N THR A 197 -3.19 2.18 -19.48
CA THR A 197 -2.19 1.22 -19.02
C THR A 197 -2.09 0.07 -20.02
N ILE A 198 -0.92 -0.05 -20.63
CA ILE A 198 -0.65 -1.03 -21.67
C ILE A 198 0.40 -2.03 -21.19
N ASN A 199 0.09 -3.31 -21.31
CA ASN A 199 0.93 -4.41 -20.82
C ASN A 199 2.32 -4.40 -21.48
N ALA A 200 3.37 -4.54 -20.67
CA ALA A 200 4.76 -4.63 -21.11
C ALA A 200 5.04 -5.85 -22.00
N PHE A 201 4.27 -6.94 -21.90
CA PHE A 201 4.47 -8.15 -22.68
C PHE A 201 3.78 -8.11 -24.05
N SER A 202 4.47 -8.65 -25.06
CA SER A 202 3.88 -9.01 -26.36
C SER A 202 3.65 -10.51 -26.43
N THR A 203 2.44 -10.95 -26.78
CA THR A 203 2.13 -12.39 -26.93
C THR A 203 2.55 -12.88 -28.31
N ARG A 204 3.48 -13.83 -28.34
CA ARG A 204 3.89 -14.56 -29.56
C ARG A 204 2.92 -15.70 -29.83
N ILE A 205 2.34 -15.75 -31.04
CA ILE A 205 1.62 -16.94 -31.51
C ILE A 205 2.42 -17.55 -32.68
N ALA A 206 2.79 -18.81 -32.53
CA ALA A 206 3.32 -19.59 -33.65
C ALA A 206 2.18 -19.88 -34.62
N SER A 207 2.18 -19.23 -35.79
CA SER A 207 1.28 -19.64 -36.86
C SER A 207 1.76 -21.00 -37.38
N GLY A 208 0.94 -22.04 -37.24
CA GLY A 208 1.27 -23.41 -37.62
C GLY A 208 1.43 -23.66 -39.13
N ARG A 209 1.77 -22.64 -39.94
CA ARG A 209 2.00 -22.80 -41.38
C ARG A 209 3.39 -22.26 -41.78
N PRO A 210 4.20 -23.05 -42.52
CA PRO A 210 5.44 -22.55 -43.09
C PRO A 210 5.17 -21.42 -44.09
N CYS A 211 6.02 -20.39 -44.09
CA CYS A 211 5.89 -19.24 -44.98
C CYS A 211 5.99 -19.62 -46.47
N ASN A 212 5.10 -19.03 -47.28
CA ASN A 212 5.28 -18.89 -48.72
C ASN A 212 6.30 -17.75 -48.98
N PRO A 213 7.27 -17.91 -49.91
CA PRO A 213 8.25 -16.87 -50.28
C PRO A 213 7.67 -15.47 -50.52
N ARG A 214 6.45 -15.38 -51.06
CA ARG A 214 5.78 -14.12 -51.41
C ARG A 214 5.32 -13.28 -50.21
N LYS A 215 5.19 -13.87 -49.02
CA LYS A 215 4.80 -13.18 -47.78
C LYS A 215 5.99 -12.58 -47.01
N ARG A 216 7.22 -12.93 -47.42
CA ARG A 216 8.45 -12.44 -46.79
C ARG A 216 8.74 -10.99 -47.20
N ASP A 217 8.28 -10.60 -48.38
CA ASP A 217 8.43 -9.26 -48.94
C ASP A 217 7.38 -8.28 -48.38
N ASP A 218 6.27 -8.78 -47.82
CA ASP A 218 5.18 -7.96 -47.24
C ASP A 218 5.38 -7.67 -45.72
N LEU A 219 6.42 -8.20 -45.09
CA LEU A 219 6.71 -8.09 -43.65
C LEU A 219 8.06 -7.40 -43.46
N GLU A 220 8.09 -6.06 -43.55
CA GLU A 220 9.33 -5.27 -43.58
C GLU A 220 10.11 -5.18 -42.25
N ASP A 221 9.59 -5.64 -41.11
CA ASP A 221 10.23 -5.44 -39.79
C ASP A 221 10.37 -6.72 -38.95
N LEU A 222 10.99 -7.76 -39.49
CA LEU A 222 11.43 -8.90 -38.64
C LEU A 222 12.90 -8.75 -38.24
N PRO A 223 13.25 -8.89 -36.95
CA PRO A 223 14.64 -8.95 -36.51
C PRO A 223 15.43 -10.02 -37.27
N GLU A 224 16.66 -9.71 -37.66
CA GLU A 224 17.53 -10.65 -38.38
C GLU A 224 17.68 -11.97 -37.61
N GLY A 225 17.20 -13.07 -38.20
CA GLY A 225 17.38 -14.43 -37.68
C GLY A 225 16.11 -15.16 -37.22
N GLU A 226 14.93 -14.52 -37.17
CA GLU A 226 13.70 -15.23 -36.78
C GLU A 226 13.14 -16.15 -37.89
N ARG A 227 12.69 -17.35 -37.49
CA ARG A 227 12.06 -18.32 -38.40
C ARG A 227 10.70 -17.80 -38.84
N CYS A 228 10.49 -17.79 -40.16
CA CYS A 228 9.25 -17.34 -40.76
C CYS A 228 8.05 -18.21 -40.29
N GLY A 229 7.06 -17.60 -39.66
CA GLY A 229 5.89 -18.29 -39.08
C GLY A 229 5.45 -17.80 -37.69
N ILE A 230 6.16 -16.87 -37.05
CA ILE A 230 5.71 -16.23 -35.80
C ILE A 230 4.90 -14.98 -36.18
N ARG A 231 3.64 -14.93 -35.73
CA ARG A 231 2.84 -13.70 -35.78
C ARG A 231 2.61 -13.25 -34.34
N TYR A 232 2.92 -12.00 -34.06
CA TYR A 232 2.51 -11.35 -32.82
C TYR A 232 1.05 -10.96 -33.02
N ASP A 233 0.12 -11.67 -32.37
CA ASP A 233 -1.32 -11.38 -32.49
C ASP A 233 -1.80 -10.41 -31.41
N SER A 234 -0.98 -10.12 -30.39
CA SER A 234 -1.35 -9.23 -29.28
C SER A 234 -0.12 -8.52 -28.71
N VAL A 235 0.23 -7.41 -29.35
CA VAL A 235 1.27 -6.50 -28.88
C VAL A 235 0.60 -5.50 -27.95
N HIS A 236 1.06 -5.41 -26.70
CA HIS A 236 0.73 -4.26 -25.86
C HIS A 236 -0.78 -4.05 -25.69
N LEU A 237 -1.49 -5.08 -25.19
CA LEU A 237 -2.92 -4.96 -24.87
C LEU A 237 -3.12 -4.15 -23.58
N PRO A 238 -4.29 -3.51 -23.40
CA PRO A 238 -4.66 -2.88 -22.14
C PRO A 238 -4.55 -3.87 -20.97
N VAL A 239 -3.96 -3.42 -19.86
CA VAL A 239 -3.96 -4.19 -18.62
C VAL A 239 -5.38 -4.26 -18.09
N THR A 240 -5.86 -5.47 -17.81
CA THR A 240 -7.18 -5.73 -17.23
C THR A 240 -7.05 -6.43 -15.88
N ASN A 241 -8.19 -6.58 -15.21
CA ASN A 241 -8.34 -7.37 -13.99
C ASN A 241 -7.75 -8.79 -14.07
N GLU A 242 -7.70 -9.38 -15.27
CA GLU A 242 -7.19 -10.74 -15.48
C GLU A 242 -5.65 -10.78 -15.47
N ASN A 243 -4.99 -9.63 -15.64
CA ASN A 243 -3.53 -9.54 -15.65
C ASN A 243 -2.94 -9.39 -14.24
N ILE A 244 -3.78 -9.32 -13.20
CA ILE A 244 -3.38 -9.10 -11.82
C ILE A 244 -3.77 -10.34 -11.03
N SER A 245 -2.79 -10.98 -10.40
CA SER A 245 -3.01 -12.26 -9.74
C SER A 245 -2.05 -12.46 -8.58
N ILE A 246 -2.57 -12.99 -7.47
CA ILE A 246 -1.78 -13.49 -6.35
C ILE A 246 -1.46 -14.99 -6.46
N ALA A 247 -1.74 -15.64 -7.60
CA ALA A 247 -1.49 -17.07 -7.78
C ALA A 247 -0.03 -17.44 -7.53
N GLY A 248 0.22 -18.34 -6.59
CA GLY A 248 1.56 -18.75 -6.18
C GLY A 248 2.26 -17.82 -5.18
N VAL A 249 1.57 -16.79 -4.66
CA VAL A 249 2.08 -15.92 -3.59
C VAL A 249 1.11 -15.79 -2.41
N GLU A 250 -0.03 -16.49 -2.42
CA GLU A 250 -1.05 -16.42 -1.37
C GLU A 250 -0.50 -16.83 0.00
N GLU A 251 0.26 -17.93 0.04
CA GLU A 251 0.93 -18.44 1.24
C GLU A 251 1.95 -17.43 1.79
N PHE A 252 2.64 -16.71 0.90
CA PHE A 252 3.56 -15.65 1.30
C PHE A 252 2.82 -14.48 1.95
N ILE A 253 1.75 -14.00 1.31
CA ILE A 253 0.92 -12.91 1.87
C ILE A 253 0.33 -13.33 3.21
N TRP A 254 -0.23 -14.53 3.31
CA TRP A 254 -0.77 -15.06 4.56
C TRP A 254 0.29 -15.07 5.67
N ARG A 255 1.42 -15.75 5.44
CA ARG A 255 2.43 -15.95 6.48
C ARG A 255 3.18 -14.68 6.86
N GLU A 256 3.50 -13.84 5.87
CA GLU A 256 4.41 -12.71 6.07
C GLU A 256 3.68 -11.38 6.23
N MET A 257 2.34 -11.34 6.08
CA MET A 257 1.56 -10.10 6.24
C MET A 257 0.29 -10.23 7.09
N ILE A 258 -0.26 -11.44 7.29
CA ILE A 258 -1.56 -11.63 7.97
C ILE A 258 -1.41 -12.39 9.29
N ASP A 259 -0.60 -13.45 9.31
CA ASP A 259 -0.50 -14.39 10.41
C ASP A 259 0.33 -13.86 11.59
N ALA A 260 -0.25 -12.91 12.34
CA ALA A 260 0.37 -12.23 13.48
C ALA A 260 0.36 -13.07 14.77
N ARG A 261 0.77 -14.34 14.70
CA ARG A 261 0.89 -15.21 15.88
C ARG A 261 1.96 -14.68 16.86
N PRO A 262 1.81 -14.91 18.18
CA PRO A 262 2.84 -14.55 19.16
C PRO A 262 4.21 -15.15 18.80
N GLY A 263 5.27 -14.36 18.95
CA GLY A 263 6.62 -14.76 18.57
C GLY A 263 6.97 -14.52 17.10
N THR A 264 6.04 -14.01 16.29
CA THR A 264 6.33 -13.58 14.92
C THR A 264 6.71 -12.10 14.87
N VAL A 265 7.46 -11.70 13.85
CA VAL A 265 7.81 -10.29 13.59
C VAL A 265 6.55 -9.44 13.36
N LEU A 266 5.50 -10.03 12.78
CA LEU A 266 4.23 -9.36 12.59
C LEU A 266 3.64 -8.90 13.93
N ALA A 267 3.50 -9.81 14.89
CA ALA A 267 2.97 -9.49 16.22
C ALA A 267 3.90 -8.59 17.04
N GLU A 268 5.22 -8.78 16.91
CA GLU A 268 6.20 -8.12 17.75
C GLU A 268 6.65 -6.74 17.24
N ARG A 269 6.52 -6.45 15.94
CA ARG A 269 7.09 -5.23 15.36
C ARG A 269 6.16 -4.51 14.39
N LEU A 270 5.38 -5.23 13.60
CA LEU A 270 4.67 -4.60 12.47
C LEU A 270 3.22 -4.23 12.79
N TYR A 271 2.52 -5.05 13.57
CA TYR A 271 1.21 -4.70 14.13
C TYR A 271 1.39 -3.94 15.45
N ARG A 272 1.78 -2.67 15.35
CA ARG A 272 1.90 -1.72 16.47
C ARG A 272 1.02 -0.49 16.27
N GLY A 273 0.68 0.20 17.36
CA GLY A 273 -0.16 1.40 17.37
C GLY A 273 -1.63 1.13 17.71
N GLU A 274 -2.43 2.18 17.92
CA GLU A 274 -3.84 2.05 18.32
C GLU A 274 -4.73 1.49 17.21
N ALA A 275 -4.35 1.72 15.94
CA ALA A 275 -5.10 1.33 14.76
C ALA A 275 -5.18 -0.20 14.54
N VAL A 276 -4.24 -0.97 15.09
CA VAL A 276 -4.16 -2.43 14.87
C VAL A 276 -5.40 -3.17 15.36
N ASN A 277 -6.11 -2.62 16.33
CA ASN A 277 -7.34 -3.21 16.88
C ASN A 277 -8.51 -3.20 15.90
N ARG A 278 -8.34 -2.62 14.70
CA ARG A 278 -9.31 -2.66 13.60
C ARG A 278 -8.87 -3.57 12.45
N SER A 279 -7.66 -4.12 12.51
CA SER A 279 -7.14 -5.04 11.51
C SER A 279 -7.70 -6.45 11.74
N VAL A 280 -8.44 -6.97 10.76
CA VAL A 280 -8.97 -8.34 10.77
C VAL A 280 -7.84 -9.37 11.03
N PRO A 281 -6.71 -9.34 10.30
CA PRO A 281 -5.55 -10.18 10.61
C PRO A 281 -5.11 -10.16 12.07
N TYR A 282 -4.96 -8.96 12.66
CA TYR A 282 -4.47 -8.82 14.04
C TYR A 282 -5.49 -9.32 15.07
N ILE A 283 -6.77 -8.96 14.91
CA ILE A 283 -7.86 -9.36 15.81
C ILE A 283 -7.93 -10.88 15.90
N PHE A 284 -8.01 -11.57 14.76
CA PHE A 284 -8.17 -13.01 14.76
C PHE A 284 -6.88 -13.76 15.11
N SER A 285 -5.71 -13.24 14.76
CA SER A 285 -4.43 -13.81 15.24
C SER A 285 -4.31 -13.74 16.77
N SER A 286 -4.77 -12.64 17.37
CA SER A 286 -4.79 -12.45 18.83
C SER A 286 -5.78 -13.40 19.50
N LEU A 287 -7.01 -13.50 18.99
CA LEU A 287 -8.02 -14.44 19.49
C LEU A 287 -7.52 -15.88 19.42
N ARG A 288 -6.95 -16.28 18.28
CA ARG A 288 -6.37 -17.61 18.08
C ARG A 288 -5.26 -17.92 19.08
N ALA A 289 -4.42 -16.94 19.41
CA ALA A 289 -3.39 -17.08 20.43
C ALA A 289 -3.97 -17.32 21.84
N GLU A 290 -5.02 -16.58 22.21
CA GLU A 290 -5.71 -16.78 23.48
C GLU A 290 -6.36 -18.16 23.58
N LEU A 291 -7.02 -18.62 22.50
CA LEU A 291 -7.61 -19.95 22.43
C LEU A 291 -6.53 -21.04 22.55
N GLN A 292 -5.39 -20.86 21.89
CA GLN A 292 -4.25 -21.79 21.99
C GLN A 292 -3.75 -21.88 23.43
N ALA A 293 -3.57 -20.75 24.11
CA ALA A 293 -3.13 -20.74 25.52
C ALA A 293 -4.11 -21.51 26.43
N ARG A 294 -5.41 -21.43 26.18
CA ARG A 294 -6.43 -22.21 26.92
C ARG A 294 -6.32 -23.71 26.62
N VAL A 295 -6.10 -24.10 25.37
CA VAL A 295 -5.88 -25.51 24.98
C VAL A 295 -4.61 -26.06 25.64
N ASP A 296 -3.52 -25.30 25.63
CA ASP A 296 -2.24 -25.69 26.22
C ASP A 296 -2.37 -25.85 27.74
N ALA A 297 -3.07 -24.92 28.41
CA ALA A 297 -3.35 -25.03 29.84
C ALA A 297 -4.19 -26.27 30.19
N TYR A 298 -5.20 -26.60 29.35
CA TYR A 298 -5.97 -27.84 29.50
C TYR A 298 -5.08 -29.08 29.37
N GLU A 299 -4.23 -29.17 28.33
CA GLU A 299 -3.36 -30.33 28.12
C GLU A 299 -2.31 -30.48 29.22
N ALA A 300 -1.71 -29.37 29.67
CA ALA A 300 -0.78 -29.37 30.78
C ALA A 300 -1.45 -29.89 32.08
N ARG A 301 -2.67 -29.43 32.37
CA ARG A 301 -3.42 -29.90 33.54
C ARG A 301 -3.80 -31.37 33.42
N ARG A 302 -4.31 -31.78 32.26
CA ARG A 302 -4.66 -33.17 31.96
C ARG A 302 -3.46 -34.10 32.12
N ALA A 303 -2.28 -33.70 31.63
CA ALA A 303 -1.04 -34.48 31.73
C ALA A 303 -0.53 -34.62 33.16
N ALA A 304 -0.80 -33.64 34.03
CA ALA A 304 -0.44 -33.68 35.45
C ALA A 304 -1.36 -34.57 36.30
N LEU A 305 -2.52 -34.98 35.78
CA LEU A 305 -3.50 -35.81 36.49
C LEU A 305 -3.34 -37.30 36.15
N GLY A 306 -3.66 -38.17 37.10
CA GLY A 306 -3.64 -39.63 36.95
C GLY A 306 -4.99 -40.28 37.26
N GLY A 307 -5.17 -41.52 36.78
CA GLY A 307 -6.31 -42.37 37.15
C GLY A 307 -7.68 -41.73 36.95
N VAL A 308 -8.53 -41.83 37.97
CA VAL A 308 -9.93 -41.37 37.94
C VAL A 308 -10.04 -39.84 37.84
N GLU A 309 -9.10 -39.10 38.44
CA GLU A 309 -9.10 -37.63 38.40
C GLU A 309 -8.90 -37.10 36.97
N ARG A 310 -8.02 -37.75 36.20
CA ARG A 310 -7.83 -37.43 34.78
C ARG A 310 -9.10 -37.68 33.97
N VAL A 311 -9.75 -38.82 34.16
CA VAL A 311 -10.99 -39.16 33.44
C VAL A 311 -12.10 -38.15 33.77
N ALA A 312 -12.28 -37.81 35.04
CA ALA A 312 -13.27 -36.81 35.44
C ALA A 312 -12.97 -35.43 34.83
N PHE A 313 -11.70 -35.01 34.83
CA PHE A 313 -11.27 -33.76 34.22
C PHE A 313 -11.51 -33.74 32.69
N GLU A 314 -11.19 -34.83 31.99
CA GLU A 314 -11.43 -34.99 30.55
C GLU A 314 -12.92 -34.95 30.21
N VAL A 315 -13.80 -35.58 31.01
CA VAL A 315 -15.26 -35.54 30.78
C VAL A 315 -15.82 -34.13 30.96
N THR A 316 -15.36 -33.40 31.97
CA THR A 316 -15.89 -32.05 32.27
C THR A 316 -15.30 -30.97 31.35
N ASN A 317 -14.00 -31.02 31.05
CA ASN A 317 -13.29 -29.94 30.35
C ASN A 317 -12.90 -30.29 28.91
N GLY A 318 -12.89 -31.58 28.56
CA GLY A 318 -12.55 -32.06 27.23
C GLY A 318 -13.43 -31.48 26.12
N PRO A 319 -14.77 -31.37 26.29
CA PRO A 319 -15.62 -30.73 25.28
C PRO A 319 -15.23 -29.27 25.00
N GLY A 320 -14.92 -28.47 26.03
CA GLY A 320 -14.47 -27.09 25.85
C GLY A 320 -13.11 -27.00 25.14
N ALA A 321 -12.17 -27.88 25.50
CA ALA A 321 -10.89 -27.95 24.80
C ALA A 321 -11.03 -28.42 23.35
N ALA A 322 -11.94 -29.35 23.06
CA ALA A 322 -12.24 -29.79 21.70
C ALA A 322 -12.84 -28.66 20.86
N TYR A 323 -13.79 -27.91 21.43
CA TYR A 323 -14.37 -26.73 20.79
C TYR A 323 -13.31 -25.66 20.50
N ASN A 324 -12.44 -25.32 21.46
CA ASN A 324 -11.36 -24.36 21.22
C ASN A 324 -10.40 -24.81 20.11
N ARG A 325 -10.12 -26.12 19.99
CA ARG A 325 -9.28 -26.63 18.89
C ARG A 325 -9.96 -26.50 17.53
N ALA A 326 -11.27 -26.76 17.45
CA ALA A 326 -12.04 -26.56 16.23
C ALA A 326 -12.05 -25.06 15.85
N TRP A 327 -12.32 -24.18 16.82
CA TRP A 327 -12.32 -22.74 16.60
C TRP A 327 -10.95 -22.20 16.16
N ILE A 328 -9.84 -22.71 16.72
CA ILE A 328 -8.50 -22.38 16.23
C ILE A 328 -8.33 -22.77 14.76
N ALA A 329 -8.84 -23.95 14.36
CA ALA A 329 -8.79 -24.39 12.96
C ALA A 329 -9.61 -23.47 12.04
N ASP A 330 -10.79 -23.05 12.47
CA ASP A 330 -11.64 -22.10 11.72
C ASP A 330 -10.94 -20.75 11.53
N ILE A 331 -10.25 -20.25 12.57
CA ILE A 331 -9.44 -19.03 12.46
C ILE A 331 -8.26 -19.23 11.52
N ASP A 332 -7.51 -20.33 11.65
CA ASP A 332 -6.36 -20.62 10.80
C ASP A 332 -6.80 -20.74 9.31
N ASP A 333 -7.95 -21.33 9.03
CA ASP A 333 -8.50 -21.48 7.68
C ASP A 333 -9.03 -20.15 7.12
N GLY A 334 -9.74 -19.36 7.92
CA GLY A 334 -10.22 -18.05 7.51
C GLY A 334 -9.09 -17.04 7.25
N LEU A 335 -8.07 -16.99 8.11
CA LEU A 335 -6.89 -16.14 7.88
C LEU A 335 -6.13 -16.55 6.60
N LYS A 336 -6.09 -17.84 6.26
CA LYS A 336 -5.52 -18.32 4.98
C LYS A 336 -6.34 -17.96 3.76
N ALA A 337 -7.66 -17.81 3.90
CA ALA A 337 -8.54 -17.38 2.83
C ALA A 337 -8.50 -15.85 2.60
N TRP A 338 -8.12 -15.07 3.63
CA TRP A 338 -8.09 -13.62 3.60
C TRP A 338 -7.30 -12.98 2.44
N PRO A 339 -6.10 -13.47 2.03
CA PRO A 339 -5.39 -12.92 0.87
C PRO A 339 -6.25 -12.89 -0.40
N ALA A 340 -6.99 -13.97 -0.68
CA ALA A 340 -7.83 -14.08 -1.87
C ALA A 340 -9.04 -13.14 -1.80
N THR A 341 -9.67 -13.04 -0.63
CA THR A 341 -10.76 -12.09 -0.39
C THR A 341 -10.31 -10.66 -0.56
N SER A 342 -9.20 -10.26 0.08
CA SER A 342 -8.66 -8.91 -0.05
C SER A 342 -8.29 -8.58 -1.49
N HIS A 343 -7.64 -9.53 -2.20
CA HIS A 343 -7.30 -9.38 -3.61
C HIS A 343 -8.53 -9.14 -4.51
N GLU A 344 -9.61 -9.89 -4.31
CA GLU A 344 -10.82 -9.74 -5.11
C GLU A 344 -11.56 -8.42 -4.80
N ILE A 345 -11.58 -7.99 -3.54
CA ILE A 345 -12.09 -6.67 -3.15
C ILE A 345 -11.25 -5.57 -3.81
N ALA A 346 -9.93 -5.64 -3.72
CA ALA A 346 -9.03 -4.69 -4.33
C ALA A 346 -9.25 -4.61 -5.85
N LYS A 347 -9.35 -5.75 -6.55
CA LYS A 347 -9.65 -5.80 -7.98
C LYS A 347 -10.98 -5.14 -8.33
N ALA A 348 -12.00 -5.37 -7.51
CA ALA A 348 -13.33 -4.78 -7.69
C ALA A 348 -13.30 -3.25 -7.49
N ILE A 349 -12.60 -2.76 -6.48
CA ILE A 349 -12.54 -1.32 -6.19
C ILE A 349 -11.65 -0.58 -7.21
N ILE A 350 -10.53 -1.18 -7.61
CA ILE A 350 -9.44 -0.49 -8.31
C ILE A 350 -9.57 -0.54 -9.85
N PHE A 351 -10.06 -1.64 -10.43
CA PHE A 351 -9.94 -1.93 -11.87
C PHE A 351 -11.27 -2.06 -12.61
N SER A 352 -12.36 -1.52 -12.06
CA SER A 352 -13.69 -1.70 -12.63
C SER A 352 -13.98 -0.66 -13.71
N GLY A 353 -13.37 -0.88 -14.88
CA GLY A 353 -13.54 -0.07 -16.08
C GLY A 353 -12.78 1.26 -16.04
N PRO A 354 -12.92 2.10 -17.09
CA PRO A 354 -12.24 3.39 -17.17
C PRO A 354 -12.75 4.34 -16.08
N GLY A 355 -12.08 4.34 -14.93
CA GLY A 355 -12.33 5.26 -13.82
C GLY A 355 -13.30 4.77 -12.74
N GLY A 356 -13.94 3.60 -12.91
CA GLY A 356 -14.99 3.12 -12.02
C GLY A 356 -14.54 2.08 -10.98
N SER A 357 -15.42 1.85 -10.01
CA SER A 357 -15.28 0.87 -8.93
C SER A 357 -16.53 -0.03 -8.92
N ASP A 358 -16.36 -1.35 -8.83
CA ASP A 358 -17.45 -2.34 -8.82
C ASP A 358 -17.75 -2.72 -7.37
N MET A 359 -18.52 -1.84 -6.71
CA MET A 359 -18.89 -2.03 -5.31
C MET A 359 -19.72 -3.29 -5.11
N GLU A 360 -20.55 -3.68 -6.07
CA GLU A 360 -21.36 -4.90 -6.00
C GLU A 360 -20.47 -6.15 -5.94
N ARG A 361 -19.41 -6.21 -6.75
CA ARG A 361 -18.43 -7.30 -6.70
C ARG A 361 -17.64 -7.29 -5.38
N ALA A 362 -17.25 -6.12 -4.88
CA ALA A 362 -16.56 -6.00 -3.59
C ALA A 362 -17.44 -6.48 -2.43
N GLU A 363 -18.72 -6.06 -2.39
CA GLU A 363 -19.71 -6.51 -1.42
C GLU A 363 -19.98 -8.02 -1.53
N THR A 364 -20.02 -8.55 -2.75
CA THR A 364 -20.18 -10.00 -2.99
C THR A 364 -19.00 -10.79 -2.45
N ALA A 365 -17.76 -10.35 -2.71
CA ALA A 365 -16.56 -10.99 -2.21
C ALA A 365 -16.49 -10.99 -0.68
N MET A 366 -16.79 -9.84 -0.05
CA MET A 366 -16.86 -9.72 1.40
C MET A 366 -17.99 -10.58 1.99
N GLY A 367 -19.18 -10.55 1.38
CA GLY A 367 -20.35 -11.32 1.82
C GLY A 367 -20.15 -12.83 1.72
N LEU A 368 -19.33 -13.29 0.77
CA LEU A 368 -18.91 -14.69 0.69
C LEU A 368 -17.97 -15.05 1.85
N TYR A 369 -16.93 -14.25 2.07
CA TYR A 369 -15.98 -14.47 3.18
C TYR A 369 -16.65 -14.45 4.55
N LEU A 370 -17.58 -13.52 4.77
CA LEU A 370 -18.33 -13.43 6.01
C LEU A 370 -19.07 -14.74 6.30
N ARG A 371 -19.74 -15.30 5.29
CA ARG A 371 -20.54 -16.51 5.41
C ARG A 371 -19.70 -17.77 5.55
N GLU A 372 -18.61 -17.88 4.78
CA GLU A 372 -17.81 -19.11 4.69
C GLU A 372 -16.73 -19.20 5.77
N HIS A 373 -16.27 -18.06 6.30
CA HIS A 373 -15.16 -18.02 7.24
C HIS A 373 -15.46 -17.17 8.47
N MET A 374 -15.81 -15.89 8.32
CA MET A 374 -15.84 -14.95 9.46
C MET A 374 -16.76 -15.41 10.59
N LEU A 375 -17.91 -16.01 10.26
CA LEU A 375 -18.86 -16.50 11.27
C LEU A 375 -18.28 -17.65 12.10
N SER A 376 -17.61 -18.63 11.50
CA SER A 376 -16.95 -19.72 12.26
C SER A 376 -15.70 -19.23 12.98
N MET A 377 -14.94 -18.30 12.38
CA MET A 377 -13.84 -17.60 13.05
C MET A 377 -14.29 -16.80 14.27
N ALA A 378 -15.56 -16.37 14.32
CA ALA A 378 -16.19 -15.76 15.49
C ALA A 378 -16.66 -16.78 16.55
N GLY A 379 -16.46 -18.08 16.32
CA GLY A 379 -16.80 -19.16 17.25
C GLY A 379 -18.18 -19.77 17.04
N LEU A 380 -18.87 -19.48 15.93
CA LEU A 380 -20.15 -20.14 15.67
C LEU A 380 -19.95 -21.62 15.31
N PRO A 381 -20.67 -22.56 15.95
CA PRO A 381 -20.67 -23.95 15.52
C PRO A 381 -21.24 -24.09 14.12
N ASP A 382 -20.62 -24.94 13.30
CA ASP A 382 -21.13 -25.33 11.99
C ASP A 382 -22.58 -25.82 12.10
N GLY A 383 -23.54 -25.07 11.51
CA GLY A 383 -24.95 -25.44 11.45
C GLY A 383 -25.91 -24.68 12.36
N VAL A 384 -25.46 -23.67 13.12
CA VAL A 384 -26.36 -22.72 13.79
C VAL A 384 -26.86 -21.67 12.79
N VAL A 385 -28.18 -21.47 12.71
CA VAL A 385 -28.83 -20.52 11.81
C VAL A 385 -28.70 -19.07 12.31
N ASP A 386 -28.26 -18.19 11.41
CA ASP A 386 -28.18 -16.72 11.42
C ASP A 386 -29.06 -15.99 12.46
N THR A 387 -28.64 -15.93 13.73
CA THR A 387 -29.19 -14.93 14.65
C THR A 387 -28.05 -14.22 15.38
N THR A 388 -27.79 -12.98 14.98
CA THR A 388 -26.66 -12.16 15.46
C THR A 388 -26.64 -11.97 16.98
N ALA A 389 -27.80 -12.13 17.64
CA ALA A 389 -27.91 -12.08 19.11
C ALA A 389 -27.24 -13.28 19.80
N ALA A 390 -27.36 -14.50 19.25
CA ALA A 390 -26.72 -15.69 19.80
C ALA A 390 -25.19 -15.63 19.65
N ILE A 391 -24.70 -14.97 18.60
CA ILE A 391 -23.27 -14.73 18.36
C ILE A 391 -22.67 -13.86 19.48
N ILE A 392 -23.32 -12.73 19.77
CA ILE A 392 -22.82 -11.74 20.74
C ILE A 392 -22.80 -12.31 22.16
N ASP A 393 -23.78 -13.14 22.53
CA ASP A 393 -23.83 -13.75 23.86
C ASP A 393 -22.73 -14.81 24.08
N ILE A 394 -22.43 -15.62 23.06
CA ILE A 394 -21.35 -16.63 23.13
C ILE A 394 -19.98 -15.94 23.12
N VAL A 395 -19.80 -14.97 22.22
CA VAL A 395 -18.54 -14.24 22.06
C VAL A 395 -18.24 -13.34 23.26
N GLY A 396 -19.25 -12.62 23.78
CA GLY A 396 -19.10 -11.70 24.91
C GLY A 396 -18.76 -12.41 26.23
N ALA A 397 -19.00 -13.70 26.34
CA ALA A 397 -18.58 -14.50 27.50
C ALA A 397 -17.09 -14.90 27.44
N ILE A 398 -16.44 -14.78 26.28
CA ILE A 398 -15.12 -15.37 26.01
C ILE A 398 -14.08 -14.29 25.69
N MET A 399 -14.48 -13.23 24.99
CA MET A 399 -13.60 -12.15 24.51
C MET A 399 -13.64 -10.90 25.41
N PRO A 400 -12.56 -10.11 25.45
CA PRO A 400 -12.59 -8.76 26.03
C PRO A 400 -13.61 -7.86 25.32
N GLU A 401 -14.29 -6.98 26.07
CA GLU A 401 -15.39 -6.12 25.55
C GLU A 401 -15.01 -5.34 24.28
N VAL A 402 -13.77 -4.85 24.18
CA VAL A 402 -13.26 -4.11 23.01
C VAL A 402 -13.33 -4.93 21.70
N PHE A 403 -13.13 -6.24 21.75
CA PHE A 403 -13.20 -7.11 20.58
C PHE A 403 -14.65 -7.49 20.24
N VAL A 404 -15.52 -7.54 21.25
CA VAL A 404 -16.95 -7.82 21.06
C VAL A 404 -17.61 -6.70 20.26
N ASP A 405 -17.28 -5.44 20.57
CA ASP A 405 -17.86 -4.29 19.87
C ASP A 405 -17.39 -4.22 18.42
N VAL A 406 -16.10 -4.42 18.15
CA VAL A 406 -15.55 -4.45 16.78
C VAL A 406 -16.14 -5.61 15.97
N LEU A 407 -16.21 -6.82 16.55
CA LEU A 407 -16.81 -7.96 15.86
C LEU A 407 -18.31 -7.75 15.63
N LYS A 408 -19.02 -7.14 16.58
CA LYS A 408 -20.42 -6.79 16.43
C LYS A 408 -20.63 -5.79 15.30
N GLU A 409 -19.78 -4.78 15.18
CA GLU A 409 -19.78 -3.87 14.03
C GLU A 409 -19.52 -4.63 12.72
N LEU A 410 -18.49 -5.48 12.65
CA LEU A 410 -18.19 -6.26 11.45
C LEU A 410 -19.32 -7.21 11.04
N LEU A 411 -20.06 -7.77 11.99
CA LEU A 411 -21.15 -8.73 11.75
C LEU A 411 -22.53 -8.09 11.57
N GLN A 412 -22.77 -6.89 12.13
CA GLN A 412 -24.08 -6.21 12.09
C GLN A 412 -24.13 -5.06 11.09
N ALA A 413 -22.99 -4.45 10.78
CA ALA A 413 -22.93 -3.32 9.87
C ALA A 413 -22.52 -3.82 8.47
N PRO A 414 -23.31 -3.53 7.41
CA PRO A 414 -22.84 -3.75 6.04
C PRO A 414 -21.53 -2.97 5.80
N LEU A 415 -20.76 -3.34 4.79
CA LEU A 415 -19.50 -2.65 4.40
C LEU A 415 -19.64 -1.12 4.44
N ASN A 416 -20.81 -0.60 4.03
CA ASN A 416 -21.17 0.81 4.10
C ASN A 416 -21.04 1.45 5.48
N ALA A 417 -21.49 0.77 6.54
CA ALA A 417 -21.42 1.29 7.89
C ALA A 417 -20.02 1.16 8.50
N ILE A 418 -19.22 0.16 8.12
CA ILE A 418 -17.79 0.09 8.49
C ILE A 418 -17.05 1.29 7.89
N VAL A 419 -17.25 1.53 6.59
CA VAL A 419 -16.65 2.68 5.89
C VAL A 419 -17.17 3.98 6.49
N GLN A 420 -18.48 4.12 6.72
CA GLN A 420 -19.04 5.35 7.31
C GLN A 420 -18.57 5.61 8.73
N ASN A 421 -18.45 4.60 9.59
CA ASN A 421 -17.93 4.78 10.95
C ASN A 421 -16.42 5.10 10.93
N ALA A 422 -15.67 4.50 10.00
CA ALA A 422 -14.26 4.78 9.85
C ALA A 422 -14.05 6.21 9.30
N THR A 423 -14.86 6.65 8.34
CA THR A 423 -14.56 7.83 7.52
C THR A 423 -15.53 8.99 7.59
N GLY A 424 -16.68 8.83 8.26
CA GLY A 424 -17.77 9.79 8.26
C GLY A 424 -18.54 9.90 6.94
N MET A 425 -18.29 9.03 5.96
CA MET A 425 -18.93 9.03 4.63
C MET A 425 -19.41 7.65 4.22
N THR A 426 -20.56 7.56 3.55
CA THR A 426 -21.06 6.29 3.02
C THR A 426 -20.22 5.82 1.82
N LEU A 427 -20.25 4.53 1.53
CA LEU A 427 -19.68 3.94 0.31
C LEU A 427 -20.17 4.64 -0.96
N ASP A 428 -21.45 5.02 -1.03
CA ASP A 428 -21.98 5.75 -2.18
C ASP A 428 -21.33 7.13 -2.35
N GLN A 429 -21.10 7.85 -1.24
CA GLN A 429 -20.41 9.13 -1.27
C GLN A 429 -18.96 8.96 -1.72
N TRP A 430 -18.27 7.96 -1.19
CA TRP A 430 -16.92 7.58 -1.64
C TRP A 430 -16.89 7.21 -3.13
N SER A 431 -17.81 6.36 -3.56
CA SER A 431 -17.92 5.92 -4.95
C SER A 431 -18.18 7.09 -5.90
N GLU A 432 -18.92 8.11 -5.48
CA GLU A 432 -19.17 9.30 -6.29
C GLU A 432 -17.89 10.16 -6.44
N TYR A 433 -17.13 10.38 -5.36
CA TYR A 433 -15.85 11.11 -5.44
C TYR A 433 -14.78 10.35 -6.21
N ILE A 434 -14.69 9.02 -6.02
CA ILE A 434 -13.71 8.16 -6.71
C ILE A 434 -14.07 7.97 -8.19
N GLY A 435 -15.36 7.78 -8.48
CA GLY A 435 -15.86 7.44 -9.80
C GLY A 435 -16.03 8.64 -10.72
N ARG A 436 -16.22 9.84 -10.17
CA ARG A 436 -16.43 11.08 -10.95
C ARG A 436 -15.68 12.29 -10.36
N PRO A 437 -14.37 12.18 -10.09
CA PRO A 437 -13.61 13.25 -9.43
C PRO A 437 -13.64 14.56 -10.23
N HIS A 438 -13.62 14.53 -11.57
CA HIS A 438 -13.77 15.74 -12.39
C HIS A 438 -15.05 16.54 -12.13
N ALA A 439 -16.14 15.88 -11.72
CA ALA A 439 -17.43 16.54 -11.46
C ALA A 439 -17.38 17.35 -10.15
N HIS A 440 -16.55 16.93 -9.21
CA HIS A 440 -16.43 17.51 -7.86
C HIS A 440 -15.16 18.36 -7.69
N PHE A 441 -14.20 18.27 -8.62
CA PHE A 441 -12.88 18.88 -8.48
C PHE A 441 -12.92 20.37 -8.10
N ASN A 442 -13.63 21.18 -8.89
CA ASN A 442 -13.70 22.61 -8.62
C ASN A 442 -14.45 22.94 -7.34
N GLU A 443 -15.45 22.15 -6.96
CA GLU A 443 -16.18 22.36 -5.72
C GLU A 443 -15.26 22.10 -4.53
N ILE A 444 -14.57 20.96 -4.52
CA ILE A 444 -13.75 20.50 -3.40
C ILE A 444 -12.41 21.23 -3.31
N MET A 445 -11.67 21.34 -4.42
CA MET A 445 -10.28 21.82 -4.38
C MET A 445 -10.15 23.33 -4.18
N VAL A 446 -11.22 24.11 -4.39
CA VAL A 446 -11.24 25.55 -4.07
C VAL A 446 -11.77 25.85 -2.67
N MET A 447 -12.42 24.88 -2.02
CA MET A 447 -12.90 25.04 -0.65
C MET A 447 -11.73 25.04 0.34
N PRO A 448 -11.77 25.87 1.40
CA PRO A 448 -10.81 25.75 2.50
C PRO A 448 -11.12 24.55 3.39
N GLY A 449 -10.16 24.16 4.23
CA GLY A 449 -10.42 23.33 5.42
C GLY A 449 -9.78 21.95 5.41
N GLY A 450 -8.89 21.67 4.45
CA GLY A 450 -8.08 20.45 4.48
C GLY A 450 -6.77 20.58 5.29
N ALA A 451 -6.40 21.81 5.66
CA ALA A 451 -5.18 22.11 6.41
C ALA A 451 -5.16 21.48 7.82
N HIS A 452 -4.08 20.77 8.14
CA HIS A 452 -3.79 20.29 9.50
C HIS A 452 -2.26 20.14 9.72
N GLY A 453 -1.83 19.81 10.94
CA GLY A 453 -0.41 19.54 11.21
C GLY A 453 0.55 20.71 10.96
N GLY A 454 0.05 21.94 10.89
CA GLY A 454 0.83 23.12 10.51
C GLY A 454 0.98 23.33 9.00
N ALA A 455 0.44 22.44 8.16
CA ALA A 455 0.37 22.61 6.72
C ALA A 455 -0.76 23.57 6.32
N VAL A 456 -0.69 24.05 5.08
CA VAL A 456 -1.69 24.95 4.46
C VAL A 456 -2.23 24.27 3.22
N ASP A 457 -3.55 24.33 3.00
CA ASP A 457 -4.16 23.83 1.78
C ASP A 457 -4.08 24.85 0.65
N HIS A 458 -3.56 24.42 -0.50
CA HIS A 458 -3.45 25.26 -1.68
C HIS A 458 -4.65 25.05 -2.61
N ARG A 459 -5.40 26.13 -2.84
CA ARG A 459 -6.62 26.08 -3.65
C ARG A 459 -6.26 26.05 -5.13
N ILE A 460 -6.93 25.19 -5.88
CA ILE A 460 -6.72 25.09 -7.32
C ILE A 460 -8.01 24.69 -8.04
N ASP A 461 -8.27 25.29 -9.19
CA ASP A 461 -9.33 24.86 -10.11
C ASP A 461 -8.77 23.90 -11.17
N ILE A 462 -9.63 23.10 -11.76
CA ILE A 462 -9.30 22.05 -12.74
C ILE A 462 -8.62 22.61 -14.00
N ALA A 463 -8.98 23.81 -14.45
CA ALA A 463 -8.45 24.40 -15.68
C ALA A 463 -7.01 24.85 -15.47
N THR A 464 -6.76 25.50 -14.33
CA THR A 464 -5.42 25.87 -13.86
C THR A 464 -4.59 24.62 -13.61
N PHE A 465 -5.16 23.59 -12.96
CA PHE A 465 -4.47 22.32 -12.74
C PHE A 465 -4.02 21.63 -14.03
N ASN A 466 -4.93 21.49 -15.00
CA ASN A 466 -4.60 20.89 -16.29
C ASN A 466 -3.46 21.63 -16.98
N ARG A 467 -3.57 22.96 -17.10
CA ARG A 467 -2.63 23.79 -17.85
C ARG A 467 -1.26 23.85 -17.18
N GLU A 468 -1.22 24.12 -15.88
CA GLU A 468 0.01 24.48 -15.17
C GLU A 468 0.76 23.27 -14.62
N HIS A 469 0.05 22.16 -14.39
CA HIS A 469 0.63 20.99 -13.71
C HIS A 469 0.59 19.71 -14.53
N LEU A 470 -0.50 19.45 -15.25
CA LEU A 470 -0.59 18.27 -16.11
C LEU A 470 -0.05 18.51 -17.52
N GLY A 471 0.15 19.77 -17.92
CA GLY A 471 0.54 20.14 -19.27
C GLY A 471 -0.55 19.85 -20.31
N ILE A 472 -1.82 19.87 -19.90
CA ILE A 472 -2.98 19.53 -20.71
C ILE A 472 -3.76 20.80 -21.07
N ASP A 473 -4.06 20.98 -22.36
CA ASP A 473 -4.93 22.06 -22.84
C ASP A 473 -6.42 21.64 -22.76
N ASP A 474 -6.95 21.60 -21.55
CA ASP A 474 -8.38 21.37 -21.28
C ASP A 474 -8.84 22.25 -20.10
N VAL A 475 -9.93 22.99 -20.30
CA VAL A 475 -10.51 23.89 -19.28
C VAL A 475 -11.32 23.16 -18.20
N GLY A 476 -11.40 21.84 -18.29
CA GLY A 476 -12.14 21.01 -17.35
C GLY A 476 -11.87 19.54 -17.58
N TYR A 477 -12.91 18.81 -17.97
CA TYR A 477 -12.81 17.43 -18.44
C TYR A 477 -13.61 17.29 -19.74
N SER A 478 -13.46 18.29 -20.62
CA SER A 478 -14.22 18.38 -21.87
C SER A 478 -13.67 17.40 -22.92
N ASN A 479 -12.39 17.06 -22.83
CA ASN A 479 -11.76 16.03 -23.64
C ASN A 479 -11.06 14.99 -22.75
N PRO A 480 -11.77 13.90 -22.38
CA PRO A 480 -11.21 12.80 -21.57
C PRO A 480 -10.02 12.08 -22.20
N SER A 481 -9.78 12.25 -23.50
CA SER A 481 -8.65 11.60 -24.20
C SER A 481 -7.30 12.28 -23.94
N LEU A 482 -7.29 13.52 -23.44
CA LEU A 482 -6.06 14.21 -23.08
C LEU A 482 -5.53 13.68 -21.75
N LYS A 483 -4.25 13.29 -21.74
CA LYS A 483 -3.55 12.66 -20.62
C LYS A 483 -2.25 13.40 -20.33
N TRP A 484 -1.77 13.31 -19.09
CA TRP A 484 -0.44 13.83 -18.74
C TRP A 484 0.65 12.91 -19.28
N SER A 485 1.89 13.39 -19.32
CA SER A 485 3.06 12.62 -19.73
C SER A 485 4.06 12.49 -18.58
N ILE A 486 4.78 11.36 -18.54
CA ILE A 486 5.76 11.09 -17.48
C ILE A 486 6.85 12.14 -17.45
N ASP A 487 7.34 12.60 -18.61
CA ASP A 487 8.44 13.56 -18.73
C ASP A 487 8.08 15.00 -18.30
N THR A 488 6.80 15.31 -18.14
CA THR A 488 6.32 16.65 -17.77
C THR A 488 5.65 16.69 -16.40
N PHE A 489 5.28 15.54 -15.83
CA PHE A 489 4.61 15.44 -14.55
C PHE A 489 5.55 14.87 -13.48
N ALA A 490 6.12 15.76 -12.65
CA ALA A 490 7.19 15.43 -11.71
C ALA A 490 6.90 14.22 -10.78
N PRO A 491 5.72 14.08 -10.16
CA PRO A 491 5.42 12.91 -9.34
C PRO A 491 5.53 11.59 -10.13
N ALA A 492 5.10 11.57 -11.40
CA ALA A 492 5.18 10.38 -12.26
C ALA A 492 6.62 10.10 -12.69
N PHE A 493 7.35 11.13 -13.12
CA PHE A 493 8.77 11.02 -13.49
C PHE A 493 9.61 10.44 -12.34
N ASN A 494 9.46 11.03 -11.15
CA ASN A 494 10.24 10.68 -9.98
C ASN A 494 9.96 9.24 -9.53
N THR A 495 8.69 8.83 -9.55
CA THR A 495 8.27 7.45 -9.28
C THR A 495 8.96 6.47 -10.23
N VAL A 496 8.95 6.74 -11.54
CA VAL A 496 9.57 5.88 -12.55
C VAL A 496 11.09 5.81 -12.34
N GLN A 497 11.76 6.93 -12.08
CA GLN A 497 13.20 6.98 -11.82
C GLN A 497 13.58 6.17 -10.57
N LEU A 498 12.89 6.38 -9.44
CA LEU A 498 13.18 5.64 -8.21
C LEU A 498 12.89 4.15 -8.38
N THR A 499 11.77 3.79 -9.03
CA THR A 499 11.43 2.38 -9.28
C THR A 499 12.47 1.70 -10.16
N LYS A 500 12.98 2.36 -11.20
CA LYS A 500 14.10 1.83 -12.01
C LYS A 500 15.36 1.63 -11.15
N MET A 501 15.64 2.55 -10.23
CA MET A 501 16.77 2.44 -9.31
C MET A 501 16.62 1.26 -8.32
N LEU A 502 15.40 0.91 -7.91
CA LEU A 502 15.12 -0.30 -7.11
C LEU A 502 15.50 -1.59 -7.83
N LEU A 503 15.52 -1.59 -9.16
CA LEU A 503 15.83 -2.77 -9.96
C LEU A 503 17.33 -2.94 -10.24
N LEU A 504 18.19 -2.03 -9.82
CA LEU A 504 19.60 -2.06 -10.17
C LEU A 504 20.36 -3.17 -9.44
N SER A 505 21.15 -3.91 -10.21
CA SER A 505 22.20 -4.78 -9.67
C SER A 505 23.31 -3.97 -8.99
N ASP A 506 24.19 -4.62 -8.22
CA ASP A 506 25.42 -3.98 -7.73
C ASP A 506 26.24 -3.33 -8.87
N GLN A 507 26.24 -3.97 -10.04
CA GLN A 507 26.92 -3.45 -11.22
C GLN A 507 26.19 -2.21 -11.78
N GLY A 508 24.86 -2.24 -11.85
CA GLY A 508 24.04 -1.09 -12.25
C GLY A 508 24.21 0.10 -11.30
N ARG A 509 24.31 -0.14 -9.98
CA ARG A 509 24.59 0.91 -9.00
C ARG A 509 25.97 1.55 -9.21
N ARG A 510 27.02 0.73 -9.42
CA ARG A 510 28.37 1.25 -9.77
C ARG A 510 28.40 2.01 -11.10
N GLU A 511 27.62 1.56 -12.09
CA GLU A 511 27.45 2.27 -13.36
C GLU A 511 26.80 3.64 -13.14
N LEU A 512 25.78 3.72 -12.27
CA LEU A 512 25.13 4.98 -11.89
C LEU A 512 26.08 5.93 -11.17
N GLU A 513 26.83 5.45 -10.17
CA GLU A 513 27.88 6.25 -9.51
C GLU A 513 28.90 6.78 -10.51
N ALA A 514 29.37 5.94 -11.44
CA ALA A 514 30.30 6.36 -12.47
C ALA A 514 29.70 7.44 -13.38
N ALA A 515 28.45 7.28 -13.80
CA ALA A 515 27.74 8.27 -14.61
C ALA A 515 27.61 9.61 -13.88
N LEU A 516 27.22 9.60 -12.60
CA LEU A 516 27.15 10.80 -11.77
C LEU A 516 28.54 11.46 -11.60
N ARG A 517 29.59 10.67 -11.41
CA ARG A 517 30.97 11.17 -11.31
C ARG A 517 31.43 11.88 -12.58
N THR A 518 31.02 11.43 -13.77
CA THR A 518 31.31 12.17 -15.02
C THR A 518 30.65 13.55 -15.08
N ARG A 519 29.64 13.79 -14.24
CA ARG A 519 28.94 15.07 -14.07
C ARG A 519 29.46 15.88 -12.88
N GLY A 520 30.58 15.47 -12.28
CA GLY A 520 31.17 16.14 -11.11
C GLY A 520 30.38 15.95 -9.82
N ILE A 521 29.54 14.91 -9.75
CA ILE A 521 28.76 14.54 -8.58
C ILE A 521 29.38 13.27 -7.99
N ASP A 522 29.93 13.38 -6.79
CA ASP A 522 30.41 12.21 -6.05
C ASP A 522 29.27 11.71 -5.16
N ALA A 523 28.76 10.52 -5.48
CA ALA A 523 27.71 9.84 -4.75
C ALA A 523 28.18 8.41 -4.44
N SER A 524 27.81 7.89 -3.27
CA SER A 524 28.11 6.52 -2.84
C SER A 524 26.79 5.80 -2.58
N LEU A 525 26.54 4.75 -3.35
CA LEU A 525 25.32 3.95 -3.34
C LEU A 525 25.61 2.61 -2.67
N GLY A 526 25.74 2.65 -1.34
CA GLY A 526 26.20 1.51 -0.54
C GLY A 526 25.08 0.54 -0.17
N SER A 527 23.83 1.00 -0.20
CA SER A 527 22.67 0.20 0.18
C SER A 527 22.26 -0.77 -0.93
N ASP A 528 21.85 -1.98 -0.54
CA ASP A 528 21.32 -2.98 -1.46
C ASP A 528 19.97 -2.55 -2.06
N ASN A 529 19.27 -1.65 -1.39
CA ASN A 529 18.02 -1.03 -1.82
C ASN A 529 18.06 0.48 -1.54
N LEU A 530 17.84 1.29 -2.58
CA LEU A 530 18.01 2.75 -2.51
C LEU A 530 16.81 3.50 -1.91
N MET A 531 15.68 2.82 -1.68
CA MET A 531 14.49 3.41 -1.07
C MET A 531 14.36 3.10 0.43
N LEU A 532 14.88 1.96 0.88
CA LEU A 532 14.70 1.53 2.28
C LEU A 532 15.62 2.30 3.24
N GLY A 533 15.21 2.38 4.50
CA GLY A 533 15.95 2.97 5.62
C GLY A 533 15.68 4.45 5.87
N TRP A 534 14.89 5.11 5.03
CA TRP A 534 14.58 6.54 5.16
C TRP A 534 13.10 6.90 4.99
N VAL A 535 12.27 5.97 4.51
CA VAL A 535 10.82 6.17 4.42
C VAL A 535 10.25 6.28 5.83
N ARG A 536 9.39 7.26 6.10
CA ARG A 536 8.72 7.42 7.40
C ARG A 536 7.29 6.92 7.32
N SER A 537 6.58 7.47 6.35
CA SER A 537 5.15 7.28 6.15
C SER A 537 4.90 7.26 4.65
N LEU A 538 3.94 6.50 4.18
CA LEU A 538 3.51 6.59 2.78
C LEU A 538 2.65 7.84 2.55
N ASP A 539 2.02 8.38 3.59
CA ASP A 539 1.22 9.62 3.51
C ASP A 539 2.07 10.90 3.64
N ALA A 540 3.35 10.78 4.03
CA ALA A 540 4.23 11.93 4.26
C ALA A 540 4.84 12.47 2.96
N GLY A 541 4.94 13.80 2.88
CA GLY A 541 5.67 14.49 1.82
C GLY A 541 7.14 14.75 2.17
N ASN A 542 7.96 15.07 1.17
CA ASN A 542 9.30 15.64 1.30
C ASN A 542 10.31 14.81 2.10
N GLN A 543 10.16 13.49 2.08
CA GLN A 543 10.87 12.62 2.99
C GLN A 543 12.39 12.56 2.72
N TRP A 544 12.83 12.90 1.51
CA TRP A 544 14.24 13.00 1.09
C TRP A 544 14.95 14.28 1.52
N GLN A 545 14.29 15.19 2.23
CA GLN A 545 14.84 16.50 2.57
C GLN A 545 15.26 16.60 4.05
N ALA A 546 15.35 15.48 4.77
CA ALA A 546 15.63 15.43 6.21
C ALA A 546 14.71 16.37 7.03
N LEU A 547 13.46 16.53 6.60
CA LEU A 547 12.52 17.39 7.31
C LEU A 547 12.40 16.93 8.77
N PRO A 548 12.19 17.87 9.71
CA PRO A 548 11.89 17.52 11.09
C PRO A 548 10.74 16.51 11.11
N SER A 549 10.99 15.30 11.61
CA SER A 549 9.90 14.39 11.93
C SER A 549 9.16 14.95 13.15
N LYS A 550 7.94 14.48 13.42
CA LYS A 550 7.29 14.75 14.72
C LYS A 550 8.09 14.14 15.90
N GLN A 551 9.24 13.51 15.65
CA GLN A 551 10.14 12.89 16.62
C GLN A 551 11.55 13.55 16.66
N PRO A 552 12.25 13.51 17.81
CA PRO A 552 13.66 13.90 17.89
C PRO A 552 14.56 12.88 17.15
N GLY A 553 15.30 13.35 16.14
CA GLY A 553 16.14 12.51 15.27
C GLY A 553 15.48 12.32 13.91
N ALA A 554 15.82 13.20 12.95
CA ALA A 554 15.31 13.13 11.59
C ALA A 554 15.60 11.75 10.98
N SER A 555 14.67 11.22 10.18
CA SER A 555 14.95 10.02 9.40
C SER A 555 16.21 10.22 8.57
N PRO A 556 17.01 9.15 8.36
CA PRO A 556 18.19 9.22 7.53
C PRO A 556 17.87 9.83 6.17
N LEU A 557 18.80 10.58 5.59
CA LEU A 557 18.66 11.02 4.21
C LEU A 557 18.85 9.82 3.27
N PRO A 558 18.06 9.71 2.18
CA PRO A 558 18.41 8.83 1.08
C PRO A 558 19.85 9.10 0.62
N GLU A 559 20.58 8.07 0.21
CA GLU A 559 21.99 8.19 -0.22
C GLU A 559 22.17 9.25 -1.31
N LEU A 560 21.21 9.34 -2.24
CA LEU A 560 21.20 10.33 -3.34
C LEU A 560 20.90 11.77 -2.87
N ALA A 561 20.31 11.95 -1.69
CA ALA A 561 19.98 13.24 -1.11
C ALA A 561 21.02 13.75 -0.10
N GLN A 562 22.06 12.96 0.20
CA GLN A 562 23.13 13.36 1.11
C GLN A 562 23.96 14.55 0.57
N GLY A 563 24.71 15.18 1.48
CA GLY A 563 25.54 16.34 1.17
C GLY A 563 24.68 17.57 0.83
N ASP A 564 24.85 18.11 -0.37
CA ASP A 564 24.07 19.24 -0.88
C ASP A 564 22.90 18.82 -1.79
N GLY A 565 22.57 17.51 -1.84
CA GLY A 565 21.49 16.98 -2.65
C GLY A 565 21.70 17.12 -4.17
N ARG A 566 22.94 17.35 -4.64
CA ARG A 566 23.22 17.48 -6.09
C ARG A 566 22.86 16.23 -6.87
N ALA A 567 23.11 15.03 -6.35
CA ALA A 567 22.72 13.79 -7.02
C ALA A 567 21.19 13.70 -7.15
N TRP A 568 20.47 13.97 -6.06
CA TRP A 568 19.01 14.01 -6.06
C TRP A 568 18.45 14.98 -7.10
N ARG A 569 18.85 16.26 -7.05
CA ARG A 569 18.37 17.30 -7.99
C ARG A 569 18.74 17.04 -9.45
N ARG A 570 19.72 16.16 -9.70
CA ARG A 570 20.11 15.75 -11.05
C ARG A 570 19.30 14.55 -11.55
N LEU A 571 18.68 13.78 -10.66
CA LEU A 571 17.96 12.55 -11.00
C LEU A 571 16.45 12.69 -10.90
N PHE A 572 15.97 13.63 -10.07
CA PHE A 572 14.56 13.83 -9.77
C PHE A 572 14.14 15.26 -10.14
N MET A 573 12.95 15.37 -10.72
CA MET A 573 12.31 16.66 -11.00
C MET A 573 11.93 17.32 -9.68
N PRO A 574 12.17 18.65 -9.53
CA PRO A 574 11.60 19.38 -8.42
C PRO A 574 10.09 19.32 -8.54
N GLN A 575 9.42 18.98 -7.45
CA GLN A 575 7.97 18.94 -7.43
C GLN A 575 7.40 20.01 -6.50
N LEU A 576 6.16 20.39 -6.78
CA LEU A 576 5.43 21.31 -5.93
C LEU A 576 5.21 20.68 -4.54
N GLY A 577 5.37 21.49 -3.50
CA GLY A 577 5.33 21.02 -2.12
C GLY A 577 6.71 20.76 -1.51
N GLU A 578 7.77 20.67 -2.33
CA GLU A 578 9.16 20.56 -1.85
C GLU A 578 9.61 21.76 -1.04
N ALA A 579 10.25 21.48 0.10
CA ALA A 579 11.03 22.48 0.81
C ALA A 579 12.36 22.72 0.07
N PRO A 580 13.04 23.86 0.30
CA PRO A 580 14.39 24.04 -0.21
C PRO A 580 15.35 23.02 0.43
N PHE A 581 16.25 22.43 -0.35
CA PHE A 581 17.43 21.75 0.20
C PHE A 581 18.23 22.79 1.00
N THR A 582 18.24 22.67 2.33
CA THR A 582 19.07 23.50 3.18
C THR A 582 20.53 23.11 2.95
N ALA A 583 21.39 24.10 2.71
CA ALA A 583 22.82 23.85 2.73
C ALA A 583 23.20 23.28 4.11
N PRO A 584 24.14 22.32 4.20
CA PRO A 584 24.65 21.90 5.49
C PRO A 584 25.12 23.15 6.26
N PRO A 585 24.89 23.22 7.58
CA PRO A 585 25.40 24.33 8.37
C PRO A 585 26.90 24.47 8.11
N GLU A 586 27.37 25.69 7.88
CA GLU A 586 28.81 25.94 7.77
C GLU A 586 29.49 25.32 8.98
N PRO A 587 30.61 24.58 8.79
CA PRO A 587 31.33 24.01 9.93
C PRO A 587 31.61 25.14 10.92
N GLU A 588 31.13 25.00 12.16
CA GLU A 588 31.45 25.95 13.22
C GLU A 588 32.96 26.15 13.22
N GLU A 589 33.40 27.41 13.01
CA GLU A 589 34.80 27.75 13.16
C GLU A 589 35.26 27.22 14.52
N PRO A 590 36.37 26.46 14.59
CA PRO A 590 36.85 25.94 15.85
C PRO A 590 36.99 27.12 16.80
N ALA A 591 36.36 26.99 17.98
CA ALA A 591 36.38 28.04 18.99
C ALA A 591 37.82 28.52 19.19
N PRO A 592 38.08 29.85 19.17
CA PRO A 592 39.43 30.35 19.32
C PRO A 592 40.02 29.86 20.64
N GLU A 593 41.20 29.24 20.55
CA GLU A 593 41.95 28.67 21.69
C GLU A 593 42.25 29.67 22.81
#